data_AF-A0AAD0TCX9-F1
#
_entry.id   AF-A0AAD0TCX9-F1
#
_cell.length_a   1.000
_cell.length_b   1.000
_cell.length_c   1.000
_cell.angle_alpha   90.00
_cell.angle_beta   90.00
_cell.angle_gamma   90.00
#
_symmetry.space_group_name_H-M   'P 1'
#
loop_
_entity.id
_entity.type
_entity.pdbx_description
1 polymer ?
#
loop_
_entity_poly.entity_id
_entity_poly.type
_entity_poly.pdbx_seq_one_letter_code
_entity_poly.pdbx_strand_id
1 'polypeptide(L)'
;MDDPAKKAFPSAPAARLGTLSIRLAFCILLALLATLVAVAETSRLDDKWLEPARSRLLEDKQGMPFFPHRANTPNNVVLNAGDFDDAQVCGACHDQIYQQWRTSMMSHAWEEPIYRALLKHASEATEGRVDNFCTGCHTPIGLTTGQINSTVNRASVDFTAEHNPMPGVDCETCHNISARTGLDNGAYVLSPRAHGKPTKFGPRSDATSPYHDTVYSDLHTRSDFCATCHNVTHPFSTVAVERTYDEWLESPYSFSGQTCQSCHMPGFAGKAAIMGPERADVASHWFTGANAAVLEYLGQKDAAQRAREYLAKAAEISFESVPGQLVPGQEASVRVKVANVGAGHKLPTGFPEGREVWIDFHAVDAAGHEFYRLGAVRDGATEPDTRNFKVHLGDKDGKELDIEVWNATQILSDNRILPKGYDVREFSFVVPADAVGPVTLTAELNYWPFPQRLVDYLLGANKLKVEVTRMGQVVRELPLGPPVQAAKL
;
A
#
# COMPACT_ATOMS: atom_id res chain seq x y z
N MET A 1 -76.67 14.90 -71.07
CA MET A 1 -77.15 16.27 -70.79
C MET A 1 -76.25 16.84 -69.71
N ASP A 2 -75.12 17.33 -70.18
CA ASP A 2 -74.52 18.63 -69.91
C ASP A 2 -74.92 19.44 -68.65
N ASP A 3 -73.83 19.90 -68.02
CA ASP A 3 -73.54 21.28 -67.60
C ASP A 3 -73.65 21.66 -66.10
N PRO A 4 -72.89 22.66 -65.60
CA PRO A 4 -71.53 22.47 -65.06
C PRO A 4 -71.22 23.33 -63.80
N ALA A 5 -69.96 23.24 -63.38
CA ALA A 5 -69.10 24.33 -62.89
C ALA A 5 -69.08 24.77 -61.38
N LYS A 6 -67.99 24.31 -60.74
CA LYS A 6 -66.88 25.09 -60.15
C LYS A 6 -67.09 25.84 -58.81
N LYS A 7 -66.46 25.33 -57.74
CA LYS A 7 -65.16 25.80 -57.15
C LYS A 7 -64.95 25.26 -55.73
N ALA A 8 -63.87 24.49 -55.52
CA ALA A 8 -63.03 24.53 -54.31
C ALA A 8 -61.72 23.79 -54.58
N PHE A 9 -60.58 24.42 -54.28
CA PHE A 9 -59.23 23.90 -54.48
C PHE A 9 -58.92 22.73 -53.51
N PRO A 10 -58.30 21.63 -53.97
CA PRO A 10 -57.67 20.68 -53.07
C PRO A 10 -56.19 21.02 -52.81
N SER A 11 -55.80 20.89 -51.55
CA SER A 11 -54.46 21.07 -50.98
C SER A 11 -53.43 20.08 -51.51
N ALA A 12 -52.20 20.55 -51.68
CA ALA A 12 -51.00 19.78 -52.03
C ALA A 12 -50.64 18.72 -50.95
N PRO A 13 -49.93 17.63 -51.33
CA PRO A 13 -49.52 16.59 -50.39
C PRO A 13 -48.31 17.04 -49.56
N ALA A 14 -48.37 16.84 -48.24
CA ALA A 14 -47.24 17.06 -47.35
C ALA A 14 -46.15 15.99 -47.56
N ALA A 15 -44.94 16.44 -47.93
CA ALA A 15 -43.76 15.61 -48.07
C ALA A 15 -43.31 15.05 -46.70
N ARG A 16 -43.18 13.73 -46.61
CA ARG A 16 -42.51 13.06 -45.47
C ARG A 16 -40.99 13.20 -45.60
N LEU A 17 -40.45 14.33 -45.16
CA LEU A 17 -39.05 14.46 -44.74
C LEU A 17 -39.05 14.78 -43.25
N GLY A 18 -38.52 13.88 -42.39
CA GLY A 18 -38.36 14.26 -40.99
C GLY A 18 -38.00 13.21 -39.95
N THR A 19 -37.94 11.90 -40.25
CA THR A 19 -37.67 10.90 -39.19
C THR A 19 -36.33 10.18 -39.32
N LEU A 20 -35.81 9.99 -40.54
CA LEU A 20 -34.53 9.31 -40.75
C LEU A 20 -33.33 10.20 -40.39
N SER A 21 -33.39 11.50 -40.72
CA SER A 21 -32.32 12.46 -40.44
C SER A 21 -32.15 12.75 -38.94
N ILE A 22 -33.24 12.69 -38.16
CA ILE A 22 -33.21 12.91 -36.71
C ILE A 22 -32.57 11.71 -35.99
N ARG A 23 -32.87 10.47 -36.42
CA ARG A 23 -32.26 9.26 -35.84
C ARG A 23 -30.77 9.19 -36.15
N LEU A 24 -30.36 9.56 -37.36
CA LEU A 24 -28.94 9.58 -37.74
C LEU A 24 -28.18 10.68 -36.97
N ALA A 25 -28.77 11.87 -36.83
CA ALA A 25 -28.19 12.94 -36.01
C ALA A 25 -28.07 12.56 -34.53
N PHE A 26 -29.06 11.84 -33.99
CA PHE A 26 -29.03 11.36 -32.60
C PHE A 26 -27.98 10.26 -32.38
N CYS A 27 -27.78 9.36 -33.34
CA CYS A 27 -26.73 8.34 -33.27
C CYS A 27 -25.33 8.94 -33.41
N ILE A 28 -25.15 9.96 -34.27
CA ILE A 28 -23.88 10.69 -34.40
C ILE A 28 -23.59 11.48 -33.13
N LEU A 29 -24.61 12.12 -32.52
CA LEU A 29 -24.47 12.84 -31.26
C LEU A 29 -24.10 11.88 -30.11
N LEU A 30 -24.74 10.72 -30.02
CA LEU A 30 -24.41 9.68 -29.04
C LEU A 30 -23.00 9.11 -29.25
N ALA A 31 -22.59 8.87 -30.49
CA ALA A 31 -21.23 8.42 -30.80
C ALA A 31 -20.19 9.49 -30.45
N LEU A 32 -20.47 10.76 -30.74
CA LEU A 32 -19.61 11.90 -30.36
C LEU A 32 -19.53 12.07 -28.84
N LEU A 33 -20.64 11.93 -28.12
CA LEU A 33 -20.69 11.92 -26.66
C LEU A 33 -19.91 10.74 -26.07
N ALA A 34 -20.04 9.54 -26.63
CA ALA A 34 -19.29 8.37 -26.19
C ALA A 34 -17.79 8.54 -26.45
N THR A 35 -17.39 9.12 -27.58
CA THR A 35 -15.98 9.44 -27.86
C THR A 35 -15.45 10.57 -26.98
N LEU A 36 -16.27 11.58 -26.64
CA LEU A 36 -15.86 12.65 -25.73
C LEU A 36 -15.71 12.15 -24.29
N VAL A 37 -16.56 11.22 -23.84
CA VAL A 37 -16.42 10.56 -22.54
C VAL A 37 -15.18 9.65 -22.52
N ALA A 38 -14.96 8.84 -23.56
CA ALA A 38 -13.78 7.98 -23.66
C ALA A 38 -12.48 8.81 -23.73
N VAL A 39 -12.46 9.91 -24.48
CA VAL A 39 -11.29 10.82 -24.56
C VAL A 39 -11.06 11.54 -23.23
N ALA A 40 -12.12 11.94 -22.51
CA ALA A 40 -12.02 12.52 -21.17
C ALA A 40 -11.59 11.51 -20.09
N GLU A 41 -11.91 10.22 -20.26
CA GLU A 41 -11.40 9.14 -19.41
C GLU A 41 -9.93 8.83 -19.72
N THR A 42 -9.53 8.80 -21.00
CA THR A 42 -8.12 8.59 -21.36
C THR A 42 -7.22 9.77 -20.95
N SER A 43 -7.68 11.02 -21.07
CA SER A 43 -6.89 12.17 -20.61
C SER A 43 -6.72 12.20 -19.10
N ARG A 44 -7.67 11.65 -18.33
CA ARG A 44 -7.54 11.49 -16.86
C ARG A 44 -6.56 10.39 -16.46
N LEU A 45 -6.32 9.41 -17.32
CA LEU A 45 -5.42 8.28 -17.04
C LEU A 45 -3.94 8.62 -17.30
N ASP A 46 -3.66 9.46 -18.29
CA ASP A 46 -2.28 9.87 -18.63
C ASP A 46 -1.76 11.03 -17.76
N ASP A 47 -2.64 11.94 -17.31
CA ASP A 47 -2.23 13.09 -16.49
C ASP A 47 -1.99 12.75 -15.01
N LYS A 48 -2.47 11.62 -14.48
CA LYS A 48 -2.36 11.30 -13.03
C LYS A 48 -0.92 11.14 -12.53
N TRP A 49 0.01 10.79 -13.41
CA TRP A 49 1.43 10.60 -13.10
C TRP A 49 2.27 11.87 -13.26
N LEU A 50 1.75 12.86 -13.98
CA LEU A 50 2.38 14.18 -14.18
C LEU A 50 1.72 15.27 -13.30
N GLU A 51 0.49 15.01 -12.87
CA GLU A 51 -0.40 15.85 -12.07
C GLU A 51 -1.19 14.97 -11.08
N PRO A 52 -0.56 14.35 -10.06
CA PRO A 52 -1.26 13.62 -9.00
C PRO A 52 -2.02 14.63 -8.13
N ALA A 53 -3.08 15.24 -8.67
CA ALA A 53 -3.52 16.59 -8.30
C ALA A 53 -2.30 17.51 -8.07
N ARG A 54 -1.85 18.30 -9.06
CA ARG A 54 -1.19 19.56 -8.69
C ARG A 54 -2.22 20.40 -7.95
N SER A 55 -2.38 20.12 -6.66
CA SER A 55 -1.96 21.04 -5.65
C SER A 55 -1.81 22.47 -6.16
N ARG A 56 -2.95 23.11 -6.25
CA ARG A 56 -3.11 24.46 -5.73
C ARG A 56 -2.77 24.55 -4.21
N LEU A 57 -2.16 23.53 -3.56
CA LEU A 57 -1.73 23.54 -2.15
C LEU A 57 -0.69 24.63 -1.88
N LEU A 58 0.06 25.07 -2.89
CA LEU A 58 0.99 26.21 -2.76
C LEU A 58 0.30 27.58 -2.93
N GLU A 59 -0.87 27.62 -3.59
CA GLU A 59 -1.55 28.85 -3.99
C GLU A 59 -2.57 29.33 -2.94
N ASP A 60 -3.10 28.44 -2.10
CA ASP A 60 -4.01 28.79 -0.99
C ASP A 60 -3.63 28.08 0.33
N LYS A 61 -2.65 28.66 1.03
CA LYS A 61 -2.26 28.22 2.38
C LYS A 61 -3.33 28.49 3.44
N GLN A 62 -4.26 29.42 3.19
CA GLN A 62 -5.28 29.81 4.17
C GLN A 62 -6.38 28.75 4.29
N GLY A 63 -6.52 27.87 3.30
CA GLY A 63 -7.42 26.71 3.33
C GLY A 63 -6.84 25.40 3.90
N MET A 64 -5.56 25.36 4.29
CA MET A 64 -4.86 24.11 4.69
C MET A 64 -4.19 24.25 6.06
N PRO A 65 -4.93 24.08 7.16
CA PRO A 65 -4.44 24.32 8.51
C PRO A 65 -3.26 23.41 8.92
N PHE A 66 -3.05 22.29 8.22
CA PHE A 66 -2.04 21.28 8.57
C PHE A 66 -0.99 21.03 7.46
N PHE A 67 -0.77 22.00 6.56
CA PHE A 67 0.24 21.90 5.50
C PHE A 67 1.62 21.44 6.05
N PRO A 68 2.38 20.57 5.34
CA PRO A 68 2.14 20.05 3.98
C PRO A 68 1.15 18.89 3.89
N HIS A 69 0.63 18.43 5.03
CA HIS A 69 -0.39 17.41 5.06
C HIS A 69 -1.75 17.97 4.62
N ARG A 70 -2.59 17.13 4.01
CA ARG A 70 -3.89 17.54 3.46
C ARG A 70 -5.06 17.27 4.40
N ALA A 71 -4.77 16.91 5.64
CA ALA A 71 -5.77 16.76 6.68
C ALA A 71 -6.61 18.04 6.78
N ASN A 72 -7.89 17.85 7.07
CA ASN A 72 -8.79 18.96 7.31
C ASN A 72 -9.79 18.61 8.41
N THR A 73 -10.51 19.61 8.86
CA THR A 73 -11.54 19.55 9.90
C THR A 73 -12.74 20.39 9.46
N PRO A 74 -13.92 20.24 10.08
CA PRO A 74 -15.01 21.18 9.85
C PRO A 74 -14.55 22.63 10.10
N ASN A 75 -14.69 23.47 9.08
CA ASN A 75 -14.29 24.89 9.09
C ASN A 75 -12.78 25.16 9.18
N ASN A 76 -11.92 24.17 8.88
CA ASN A 76 -10.46 24.33 8.80
C ASN A 76 -9.81 24.83 10.11
N VAL A 77 -10.26 24.32 11.26
CA VAL A 77 -9.74 24.71 12.59
C VAL A 77 -8.96 23.59 13.28
N VAL A 78 -8.09 23.96 14.21
CA VAL A 78 -7.48 23.00 15.15
C VAL A 78 -8.56 22.50 16.11
N LEU A 79 -8.59 21.19 16.35
CA LEU A 79 -9.56 20.54 17.25
C LEU A 79 -9.07 20.54 18.70
N ASN A 80 -9.96 20.28 19.65
CA ASN A 80 -9.55 20.11 21.04
C ASN A 80 -9.23 18.64 21.30
N ALA A 81 -8.19 18.36 22.09
CA ALA A 81 -7.90 16.99 22.50
C ALA A 81 -9.08 16.33 23.22
N GLY A 82 -9.86 17.10 24.00
CA GLY A 82 -11.07 16.63 24.67
C GLY A 82 -12.28 16.39 23.74
N ASP A 83 -12.14 16.57 22.43
CA ASP A 83 -13.15 16.13 21.47
C ASP A 83 -13.04 14.63 21.14
N PHE A 84 -11.97 13.98 21.58
CA PHE A 84 -11.68 12.56 21.34
C PHE A 84 -11.63 11.78 22.65
N ASP A 85 -12.14 10.55 22.62
CA ASP A 85 -12.01 9.59 23.71
C ASP A 85 -10.73 8.74 23.56
N ASP A 86 -10.21 8.20 24.65
CA ASP A 86 -9.19 7.15 24.56
C ASP A 86 -9.80 5.88 23.94
N ALA A 87 -9.05 5.17 23.09
CA ALA A 87 -9.53 3.94 22.46
C ALA A 87 -10.01 2.87 23.47
N GLN A 88 -9.49 2.87 24.70
CA GLN A 88 -9.97 2.00 25.79
C GLN A 88 -11.44 2.26 26.16
N VAL A 89 -11.92 3.51 26.04
CA VAL A 89 -13.34 3.85 26.24
C VAL A 89 -14.19 3.11 25.22
N CYS A 90 -13.76 3.08 23.95
CA CYS A 90 -14.40 2.29 22.91
C CYS A 90 -14.39 0.79 23.25
N GLY A 91 -13.26 0.28 23.77
CA GLY A 91 -13.07 -1.12 24.16
C GLY A 91 -14.03 -1.63 25.22
N ALA A 92 -14.60 -0.77 26.06
CA ALA A 92 -15.60 -1.16 27.05
C ALA A 92 -16.89 -1.72 26.42
N CYS A 93 -17.26 -1.25 25.23
CA CYS A 93 -18.41 -1.74 24.48
C CYS A 93 -18.02 -2.56 23.24
N HIS A 94 -16.92 -2.20 22.59
CA HIS A 94 -16.42 -2.80 21.35
C HIS A 94 -15.25 -3.76 21.58
N ASP A 95 -15.31 -4.56 22.65
CA ASP A 95 -14.19 -5.36 23.16
C ASP A 95 -13.48 -6.18 22.08
N GLN A 96 -14.21 -7.01 21.32
CA GLN A 96 -13.61 -7.84 20.27
C GLN A 96 -12.85 -7.02 19.23
N ILE A 97 -13.41 -5.89 18.78
CA ILE A 97 -12.78 -5.00 17.79
C ILE A 97 -11.55 -4.32 18.41
N TYR A 98 -11.66 -3.85 19.65
CA TYR A 98 -10.57 -3.20 20.37
C TYR A 98 -9.38 -4.15 20.57
N GLN A 99 -9.63 -5.40 20.96
CA GLN A 99 -8.57 -6.42 21.10
C GLN A 99 -7.86 -6.71 19.76
N GLN A 100 -8.58 -6.60 18.63
CA GLN A 100 -7.99 -6.75 17.31
C GLN A 100 -7.10 -5.55 16.97
N TRP A 101 -7.67 -4.35 17.05
CA TRP A 101 -7.01 -3.09 16.71
C TRP A 101 -5.74 -2.85 17.52
N ARG A 102 -5.78 -3.06 18.85
CA ARG A 102 -4.67 -2.71 19.75
C ARG A 102 -3.38 -3.48 19.50
N THR A 103 -3.43 -4.54 18.69
CA THR A 103 -2.27 -5.36 18.31
C THR A 103 -1.76 -5.05 16.90
N SER A 104 -2.40 -4.11 16.20
CA SER A 104 -2.12 -3.80 14.81
C SER A 104 -1.01 -2.76 14.67
N MET A 105 -0.45 -2.65 13.47
CA MET A 105 0.48 -1.55 13.18
C MET A 105 -0.21 -0.17 13.24
N MET A 106 -1.54 -0.10 13.06
CA MET A 106 -2.28 1.16 13.15
C MET A 106 -2.32 1.68 14.59
N SER A 107 -2.54 0.82 15.60
CA SER A 107 -2.52 1.25 17.00
C SER A 107 -1.14 1.76 17.42
N HIS A 108 -0.09 1.17 16.87
CA HIS A 108 1.30 1.51 17.15
C HIS A 108 1.91 2.54 16.18
N ALA A 109 1.13 3.12 15.27
CA ALA A 109 1.65 3.95 14.18
C ALA A 109 2.48 5.16 14.64
N TRP A 110 2.16 5.71 15.81
CA TRP A 110 2.92 6.79 16.42
C TRP A 110 4.19 6.29 17.12
N GLU A 111 4.09 5.25 17.93
CA GLU A 111 5.18 4.78 18.81
C GLU A 111 6.15 3.80 18.14
N GLU A 112 5.96 3.52 16.86
CA GLU A 112 6.82 2.63 16.09
C GLU A 112 8.27 3.18 16.00
N PRO A 113 9.28 2.44 16.47
CA PRO A 113 10.63 3.00 16.67
C PRO A 113 11.34 3.40 15.37
N ILE A 114 11.15 2.69 14.26
CA ILE A 114 11.78 3.01 12.97
C ILE A 114 11.19 4.29 12.40
N TYR A 115 9.86 4.41 12.38
CA TYR A 115 9.15 5.63 12.02
C TYR A 115 9.59 6.80 12.88
N ARG A 116 9.66 6.64 14.21
CA ARG A 116 10.06 7.72 15.12
C ARG A 116 11.49 8.18 14.88
N ALA A 117 12.41 7.25 14.58
CA ALA A 117 13.77 7.60 14.20
C ALA A 117 13.84 8.32 12.83
N LEU A 118 13.08 7.85 11.84
CA LEU A 118 12.97 8.51 10.53
C LEU A 118 12.35 9.89 10.62
N LEU A 119 11.27 10.06 11.41
CA LEU A 119 10.64 11.34 11.67
C LEU A 119 11.61 12.32 12.31
N LYS A 120 12.37 11.89 13.32
CA LYS A 120 13.41 12.71 13.95
C LYS A 120 14.45 13.14 12.90
N HIS A 121 14.95 12.21 12.10
CA HIS A 121 15.95 12.48 11.07
C HIS A 121 15.42 13.47 10.01
N ALA A 122 14.20 13.25 9.51
CA ALA A 122 13.53 14.12 8.56
C ALA A 122 13.29 15.53 9.15
N SER A 123 12.84 15.60 10.40
CA SER A 123 12.57 16.85 11.10
C SER A 123 13.83 17.68 11.30
N GLU A 124 14.95 17.03 11.64
CA GLU A 124 16.27 17.68 11.75
C GLU A 124 16.76 18.15 10.38
N ALA A 125 16.75 17.28 9.37
CA ALA A 125 17.26 17.57 8.03
C ALA A 125 16.47 18.66 7.28
N THR A 126 15.17 18.78 7.57
CA THR A 126 14.28 19.73 6.89
C THR A 126 13.94 20.96 7.73
N GLU A 127 14.49 21.08 8.94
CA GLU A 127 14.13 22.10 9.92
C GLU A 127 12.63 22.13 10.23
N GLY A 128 12.01 20.95 10.28
CA GLY A 128 10.60 20.76 10.61
C GLY A 128 9.62 20.93 9.45
N ARG A 129 10.10 21.22 8.22
CA ARG A 129 9.22 21.47 7.06
C ARG A 129 8.33 20.30 6.66
N VAL A 130 8.69 19.07 7.02
CA VAL A 130 7.89 17.85 6.72
C VAL A 130 7.22 17.23 7.96
N ASP A 131 7.27 17.90 9.11
CA ASP A 131 6.76 17.36 10.38
C ASP A 131 5.28 16.99 10.30
N ASN A 132 4.44 17.93 9.86
CA ASN A 132 3.00 17.70 9.71
C ASN A 132 2.69 16.62 8.66
N PHE A 133 3.50 16.54 7.61
CA PHE A 133 3.32 15.57 6.53
C PHE A 133 3.38 14.14 7.04
N CYS A 134 4.37 13.83 7.88
CA CYS A 134 4.54 12.49 8.44
C CYS A 134 3.50 12.21 9.53
N THR A 135 3.31 13.16 10.45
CA THR A 135 2.47 12.99 11.63
C THR A 135 0.98 12.90 11.30
N GLY A 136 0.53 13.49 10.18
CA GLY A 136 -0.87 13.41 9.77
C GLY A 136 -1.37 12.03 9.36
N CYS A 137 -0.48 11.09 9.06
CA CYS A 137 -0.85 9.69 8.83
C CYS A 137 -0.54 8.78 10.04
N HIS A 138 0.45 9.14 10.86
CA HIS A 138 0.93 8.31 11.97
C HIS A 138 0.36 8.66 13.35
N THR A 139 -0.12 9.89 13.51
CA THR A 139 -0.93 10.35 14.66
C THR A 139 -1.92 11.44 14.23
N PRO A 140 -2.98 11.08 13.47
CA PRO A 140 -3.94 12.06 12.93
C PRO A 140 -4.56 12.96 14.00
N ILE A 141 -4.85 12.41 15.18
CA ILE A 141 -5.34 13.19 16.32
C ILE A 141 -4.26 14.16 16.82
N GLY A 142 -3.02 13.70 17.05
CA GLY A 142 -1.93 14.57 17.49
C GLY A 142 -1.68 15.76 16.54
N LEU A 143 -1.78 15.53 15.22
CA LEU A 143 -1.71 16.60 14.23
C LEU A 143 -2.90 17.57 14.37
N THR A 144 -4.12 17.04 14.33
CA THR A 144 -5.33 17.86 14.24
C THR A 144 -5.68 18.61 15.52
N THR A 145 -5.14 18.20 16.67
CA THR A 145 -5.26 18.90 17.96
C THR A 145 -4.12 19.88 18.22
N GLY A 146 -3.12 19.96 17.33
CA GLY A 146 -1.95 20.82 17.50
C GLY A 146 -0.99 20.39 18.60
N GLN A 147 -1.06 19.13 19.06
CA GLN A 147 -0.14 18.56 20.05
C GLN A 147 1.24 18.25 19.47
N ILE A 148 1.36 18.20 18.14
CA ILE A 148 2.59 17.97 17.40
C ILE A 148 3.38 19.27 17.18
N ASN A 149 4.68 19.20 17.45
CA ASN A 149 5.66 20.22 17.10
C ASN A 149 7.04 19.57 16.93
N SER A 150 8.03 20.31 16.44
CA SER A 150 9.36 19.76 16.18
C SER A 150 10.08 19.23 17.44
N THR A 151 9.82 19.78 18.63
CA THR A 151 10.36 19.21 19.87
C THR A 151 9.81 17.81 20.12
N VAL A 152 8.50 17.63 19.96
CA VAL A 152 7.83 16.33 20.12
C VAL A 152 8.26 15.35 19.03
N ASN A 153 8.41 15.80 17.79
CA ASN A 153 8.84 14.97 16.66
C ASN A 153 10.28 14.48 16.78
N ARG A 154 11.15 15.27 17.41
CA ARG A 154 12.57 14.94 17.61
C ARG A 154 12.86 14.23 18.94
N ALA A 155 11.86 14.07 19.80
CA ALA A 155 11.98 13.35 21.07
C ALA A 155 11.99 11.83 20.88
N SER A 156 12.58 11.09 21.83
CA SER A 156 12.54 9.63 21.82
C SER A 156 11.11 9.11 22.07
N VAL A 157 10.87 7.85 21.70
CA VAL A 157 9.61 7.12 22.00
C VAL A 157 9.30 7.20 23.49
N ASP A 158 10.25 6.81 24.35
CA ASP A 158 10.10 6.79 25.80
C ASP A 158 9.71 8.16 26.36
N PHE A 159 10.39 9.22 25.89
CA PHE A 159 10.10 10.58 26.34
C PHE A 159 8.67 10.99 25.97
N THR A 160 8.24 10.71 24.74
CA THR A 160 6.88 11.03 24.31
C THR A 160 5.83 10.20 25.04
N ALA A 161 6.08 8.92 25.31
CA ALA A 161 5.16 8.08 26.07
C ALA A 161 4.93 8.61 27.49
N GLU A 162 5.97 9.15 28.13
CA GLU A 162 5.87 9.71 29.49
C GLU A 162 5.29 11.14 29.52
N HIS A 163 5.65 12.00 28.56
CA HIS A 163 5.38 13.45 28.64
C HIS A 163 4.34 13.96 27.66
N ASN A 164 4.10 13.27 26.55
CA ASN A 164 3.12 13.65 25.54
C ASN A 164 2.57 12.41 24.81
N PRO A 165 1.86 11.52 25.53
CA PRO A 165 1.30 10.32 24.92
C PRO A 165 0.26 10.74 23.88
N MET A 166 0.38 10.18 22.67
CA MET A 166 -0.55 10.42 21.58
C MET A 166 -0.95 9.10 20.94
N PRO A 167 -2.20 8.98 20.49
CA PRO A 167 -2.64 7.78 19.80
C PRO A 167 -1.97 7.68 18.43
N GLY A 168 -1.81 6.44 17.95
CA GLY A 168 -1.56 6.16 16.55
C GLY A 168 -2.79 6.43 15.68
N VAL A 169 -3.09 5.53 14.76
CA VAL A 169 -4.34 5.53 13.99
C VAL A 169 -5.36 4.70 14.76
N ASP A 170 -6.26 5.36 15.48
CA ASP A 170 -7.20 4.73 16.41
C ASP A 170 -8.67 4.80 15.99
N CYS A 171 -9.56 4.34 16.88
CA CYS A 171 -11.00 4.33 16.67
C CYS A 171 -11.53 5.74 16.36
N GLU A 172 -11.08 6.71 17.15
CA GLU A 172 -11.40 8.12 17.02
C GLU A 172 -10.85 8.74 15.74
N THR A 173 -9.72 8.25 15.23
CA THR A 173 -9.22 8.67 13.93
C THR A 173 -10.16 8.18 12.83
N CYS A 174 -10.31 6.88 12.65
CA CYS A 174 -11.02 6.33 11.50
C CYS A 174 -12.51 6.66 11.54
N HIS A 175 -13.17 6.46 12.68
CA HIS A 175 -14.62 6.64 12.79
C HIS A 175 -15.06 8.09 12.98
N ASN A 176 -14.14 9.06 13.01
CA ASN A 176 -14.49 10.49 12.90
C ASN A 176 -14.19 11.07 11.51
N ILE A 177 -13.70 10.30 10.54
CA ILE A 177 -13.54 10.77 9.15
C ILE A 177 -14.92 10.88 8.51
N SER A 178 -15.39 12.11 8.33
CA SER A 178 -16.72 12.38 7.75
C SER A 178 -16.70 12.45 6.23
N ALA A 179 -15.57 12.85 5.67
CA ALA A 179 -15.36 13.02 4.24
C ALA A 179 -13.87 12.91 3.88
N ARG A 180 -13.58 12.91 2.59
CA ARG A 180 -12.22 13.10 2.06
C ARG A 180 -12.22 14.18 0.98
N THR A 181 -11.09 14.85 0.82
CA THR A 181 -10.85 15.93 -0.16
C THR A 181 -9.83 15.54 -1.23
N GLY A 182 -9.35 14.30 -1.20
CA GLY A 182 -8.32 13.77 -2.10
C GLY A 182 -8.10 12.27 -1.88
N LEU A 183 -7.10 11.72 -2.56
CA LEU A 183 -6.75 10.29 -2.54
C LEU A 183 -5.30 10.06 -2.12
N ASP A 184 -4.70 11.02 -1.43
CA ASP A 184 -3.29 11.00 -1.01
C ASP A 184 -3.03 12.00 0.12
N ASN A 185 -1.88 11.86 0.78
CA ASN A 185 -1.33 12.82 1.75
C ASN A 185 -2.27 13.20 2.91
N GLY A 186 -3.06 12.22 3.35
CA GLY A 186 -4.05 12.30 4.41
C GLY A 186 -5.14 13.32 4.18
N ALA A 187 -5.66 13.38 2.96
CA ALA A 187 -6.78 14.24 2.56
C ALA A 187 -8.14 13.83 3.18
N TYR A 188 -8.17 13.53 4.48
CA TYR A 188 -9.38 13.24 5.25
C TYR A 188 -9.95 14.51 5.91
N VAL A 189 -11.23 14.48 6.25
CA VAL A 189 -11.91 15.51 7.07
C VAL A 189 -12.29 14.89 8.41
N LEU A 190 -11.59 15.27 9.48
CA LEU A 190 -11.80 14.72 10.82
C LEU A 190 -12.84 15.54 11.59
N SER A 191 -13.97 14.92 11.92
CA SER A 191 -15.16 15.55 12.49
C SER A 191 -15.64 14.79 13.74
N PRO A 192 -14.98 14.95 14.90
CA PRO A 192 -15.29 14.18 16.10
C PRO A 192 -16.69 14.42 16.67
N ARG A 193 -17.30 15.56 16.31
CA ARG A 193 -18.62 15.95 16.79
C ARG A 193 -19.50 16.43 15.65
N ALA A 194 -20.77 16.03 15.69
CA ALA A 194 -21.85 16.63 14.91
C ALA A 194 -22.91 17.17 15.87
N HIS A 195 -23.43 18.36 15.60
CA HIS A 195 -24.45 19.02 16.44
C HIS A 195 -24.09 19.09 17.95
N GLY A 196 -22.80 19.20 18.26
CA GLY A 196 -22.26 19.28 19.63
C GLY A 196 -22.06 17.94 20.36
N LYS A 197 -22.41 16.80 19.75
CA LYS A 197 -22.29 15.47 20.34
C LYS A 197 -21.18 14.63 19.68
N PRO A 198 -20.50 13.74 20.42
CA PRO A 198 -19.62 12.73 19.83
C PRO A 198 -20.38 11.96 18.74
N THR A 199 -19.80 11.82 17.56
CA THR A 199 -20.45 11.17 16.41
C THR A 199 -19.48 10.24 15.73
N LYS A 200 -19.92 9.01 15.42
CA LYS A 200 -19.12 8.01 14.72
C LYS A 200 -19.71 7.67 13.35
N PHE A 201 -18.86 7.72 12.33
CA PHE A 201 -19.17 7.34 10.95
C PHE A 201 -18.82 5.86 10.75
N GLY A 202 -19.68 5.11 10.08
CA GLY A 202 -19.41 3.69 9.85
C GLY A 202 -20.29 3.05 8.78
N PRO A 203 -20.02 1.79 8.41
CA PRO A 203 -20.64 1.13 7.26
C PRO A 203 -22.05 0.58 7.54
N ARG A 204 -22.63 0.84 8.71
CA ARG A 204 -23.91 0.24 9.14
C ARG A 204 -24.97 1.31 9.35
N SER A 205 -26.09 1.18 8.63
CA SER A 205 -27.21 2.12 8.71
C SER A 205 -28.18 1.83 9.86
N ASP A 206 -28.08 0.64 10.46
CA ASP A 206 -28.87 0.18 11.60
C ASP A 206 -28.11 0.29 12.93
N ALA A 207 -26.95 0.97 12.93
CA ALA A 207 -26.18 1.20 14.15
C ALA A 207 -26.97 2.11 15.11
N THR A 208 -26.91 1.80 16.40
CA THR A 208 -27.47 2.62 17.47
C THR A 208 -26.56 2.48 18.69
N SER A 209 -26.25 3.59 19.35
CA SER A 209 -25.38 3.64 20.52
C SER A 209 -26.00 4.50 21.62
N PRO A 210 -25.87 4.10 22.90
CA PRO A 210 -26.33 4.91 24.02
C PRO A 210 -25.32 6.01 24.42
N TYR A 211 -24.11 6.02 23.86
CA TYR A 211 -23.02 6.92 24.27
C TYR A 211 -22.68 7.99 23.23
N HIS A 212 -22.62 7.61 21.95
CA HIS A 212 -22.29 8.51 20.84
C HIS A 212 -23.35 8.40 19.74
N ASP A 213 -23.49 9.45 18.93
CA ASP A 213 -24.33 9.38 17.75
C ASP A 213 -23.65 8.50 16.68
N THR A 214 -24.44 7.89 15.80
CA THR A 214 -23.96 7.02 14.71
C THR A 214 -24.48 7.51 13.37
N VAL A 215 -23.60 7.60 12.38
CA VAL A 215 -23.92 8.05 11.02
C VAL A 215 -23.46 7.00 10.01
N TYR A 216 -24.37 6.55 9.16
CA TYR A 216 -24.02 5.71 8.02
C TYR A 216 -23.09 6.46 7.07
N SER A 217 -22.01 5.81 6.66
CA SER A 217 -21.01 6.36 5.77
C SER A 217 -20.67 5.37 4.66
N ASP A 218 -21.11 5.68 3.44
CA ASP A 218 -20.73 4.94 2.23
C ASP A 218 -19.21 4.90 2.06
N LEU A 219 -18.52 5.98 2.44
CA LEU A 219 -17.06 6.08 2.40
C LEU A 219 -16.39 4.91 3.15
N HIS A 220 -16.91 4.51 4.31
CA HIS A 220 -16.32 3.42 5.10
C HIS A 220 -16.46 2.03 4.44
N THR A 221 -17.24 1.91 3.37
CA THR A 221 -17.40 0.67 2.59
C THR A 221 -16.45 0.58 1.39
N ARG A 222 -15.73 1.68 1.08
CA ARG A 222 -14.96 1.83 -0.16
C ARG A 222 -13.46 1.90 0.09
N SER A 223 -12.67 1.35 -0.83
CA SER A 223 -11.20 1.36 -0.76
C SER A 223 -10.61 2.76 -0.70
N ASP A 224 -11.29 3.75 -1.26
CA ASP A 224 -10.84 5.13 -1.30
C ASP A 224 -10.95 5.88 0.04
N PHE A 225 -11.49 5.24 1.08
CA PHE A 225 -11.22 5.61 2.46
C PHE A 225 -9.75 5.37 2.84
N CYS A 226 -9.19 4.23 2.45
CA CYS A 226 -7.80 3.87 2.78
C CYS A 226 -6.79 4.72 2.00
N ALA A 227 -7.17 5.17 0.80
CA ALA A 227 -6.36 6.01 -0.08
C ALA A 227 -5.90 7.31 0.59
N THR A 228 -6.65 7.82 1.59
CA THR A 228 -6.23 9.06 2.27
C THR A 228 -4.84 8.90 2.85
N CYS A 229 -4.48 7.75 3.40
CA CYS A 229 -3.15 7.50 3.98
C CYS A 229 -2.27 6.60 3.12
N HIS A 230 -2.85 5.67 2.34
CA HIS A 230 -2.11 4.66 1.56
C HIS A 230 -1.76 5.08 0.13
N ASN A 231 -1.64 6.38 -0.09
CA ASN A 231 -1.04 7.01 -1.25
C ASN A 231 -0.27 8.24 -0.73
N VAL A 232 1.03 8.29 -1.02
CA VAL A 232 1.95 9.30 -0.50
C VAL A 232 2.63 9.98 -1.67
N THR A 233 2.32 11.25 -1.88
CA THR A 233 2.92 12.12 -2.89
C THR A 233 3.86 13.09 -2.19
N HIS A 234 5.11 13.18 -2.63
CA HIS A 234 6.05 14.11 -2.02
C HIS A 234 5.52 15.55 -2.13
N PRO A 235 5.39 16.30 -1.02
CA PRO A 235 4.60 17.54 -0.97
C PRO A 235 5.24 18.71 -1.73
N PHE A 236 6.52 18.60 -2.11
CA PHE A 236 7.27 19.68 -2.76
C PHE A 236 7.77 19.35 -4.17
N SER A 237 7.96 18.08 -4.49
CA SER A 237 8.47 17.62 -5.79
C SER A 237 7.41 16.86 -6.60
N THR A 238 6.27 16.53 -5.98
CA THR A 238 5.16 15.78 -6.57
C THR A 238 5.47 14.34 -6.99
N VAL A 239 6.67 13.83 -6.68
CA VAL A 239 7.01 12.43 -6.95
C VAL A 239 6.10 11.50 -6.16
N ALA A 240 5.68 10.43 -6.82
CA ALA A 240 4.91 9.35 -6.23
C ALA A 240 5.79 8.48 -5.32
N VAL A 241 5.76 8.73 -4.01
CA VAL A 241 6.54 7.96 -3.03
C VAL A 241 5.86 6.62 -2.78
N GLU A 242 4.57 6.63 -2.42
CA GLU A 242 3.76 5.43 -2.23
C GLU A 242 2.47 5.52 -3.04
N ARG A 243 2.08 4.41 -3.65
CA ARG A 243 0.93 4.34 -4.58
C ARG A 243 0.07 3.10 -4.37
N THR A 244 -0.02 2.60 -3.13
CA THR A 244 -0.72 1.34 -2.84
C THR A 244 -2.16 1.35 -3.31
N TYR A 245 -2.90 2.45 -3.10
CA TYR A 245 -4.27 2.54 -3.58
C TYR A 245 -4.33 2.58 -5.10
N ASP A 246 -3.46 3.33 -5.79
CA ASP A 246 -3.48 3.42 -7.26
C ASP A 246 -3.07 2.07 -7.90
N GLU A 247 -2.05 1.41 -7.34
CA GLU A 247 -1.65 0.05 -7.71
C GLU A 247 -2.80 -0.94 -7.59
N TRP A 248 -3.64 -0.81 -6.54
CA TRP A 248 -4.85 -1.61 -6.38
C TRP A 248 -5.97 -1.19 -7.34
N LEU A 249 -6.21 0.10 -7.51
CA LEU A 249 -7.29 0.64 -8.32
C LEU A 249 -7.19 0.18 -9.77
N GLU A 250 -5.95 0.08 -10.28
CA GLU A 250 -5.61 -0.34 -11.64
C GLU A 250 -5.54 -1.87 -11.79
N SER A 251 -5.71 -2.60 -10.70
CA SER A 251 -5.57 -4.05 -10.69
C SER A 251 -6.85 -4.78 -11.11
N PRO A 252 -6.73 -6.07 -11.52
CA PRO A 252 -7.88 -6.94 -11.68
C PRO A 252 -8.72 -7.13 -10.40
N TYR A 253 -8.17 -6.85 -9.21
CA TYR A 253 -8.89 -6.99 -7.94
C TYR A 253 -9.93 -5.87 -7.79
N SER A 254 -9.53 -4.63 -8.06
CA SER A 254 -10.43 -3.48 -8.11
C SER A 254 -11.57 -3.69 -9.13
N PHE A 255 -11.23 -4.14 -10.34
CA PHE A 255 -12.24 -4.42 -11.39
C PHE A 255 -13.22 -5.55 -11.03
N SER A 256 -12.83 -6.45 -10.12
CA SER A 256 -13.70 -7.51 -9.60
C SER A 256 -14.51 -7.10 -8.36
N GLY A 257 -14.43 -5.82 -7.94
CA GLY A 257 -15.13 -5.30 -6.77
C GLY A 257 -14.51 -5.68 -5.42
N GLN A 258 -13.31 -6.28 -5.40
CA GLN A 258 -12.61 -6.60 -4.16
C GLN A 258 -12.00 -5.34 -3.56
N THR A 259 -12.53 -4.90 -2.42
CA THR A 259 -12.07 -3.69 -1.73
C THR A 259 -10.88 -3.96 -0.81
N CYS A 260 -10.16 -2.92 -0.40
CA CYS A 260 -9.13 -3.02 0.64
C CYS A 260 -9.68 -3.70 1.90
N GLN A 261 -10.89 -3.29 2.32
CA GLN A 261 -11.59 -3.83 3.48
C GLN A 261 -11.88 -5.33 3.33
N SER A 262 -12.22 -5.80 2.12
CA SER A 262 -12.54 -7.22 1.92
C SER A 262 -11.37 -8.17 2.24
N CYS A 263 -10.13 -7.73 2.04
CA CYS A 263 -8.92 -8.51 2.33
C CYS A 263 -8.25 -8.17 3.68
N HIS A 264 -8.25 -6.89 4.07
CA HIS A 264 -7.55 -6.41 5.28
C HIS A 264 -8.46 -6.21 6.50
N MET A 265 -9.77 -6.25 6.31
CA MET A 265 -10.79 -6.25 7.36
C MET A 265 -11.79 -7.41 7.14
N PRO A 266 -11.32 -8.66 6.92
CA PRO A 266 -12.21 -9.77 6.60
C PRO A 266 -13.29 -9.91 7.69
N GLY A 267 -14.51 -10.20 7.24
CA GLY A 267 -15.68 -10.34 8.11
C GLY A 267 -15.56 -11.55 9.04
N PHE A 268 -16.03 -11.41 10.27
CA PHE A 268 -16.17 -12.50 11.24
C PHE A 268 -17.57 -12.51 11.86
N ALA A 269 -18.01 -13.68 12.30
CA ALA A 269 -19.27 -13.82 13.02
C ALA A 269 -19.11 -13.36 14.48
N GLY A 270 -19.98 -12.48 14.94
CA GLY A 270 -19.98 -11.98 16.31
C GLY A 270 -20.74 -10.66 16.44
N LYS A 271 -20.40 -9.90 17.47
CA LYS A 271 -21.01 -8.59 17.73
C LYS A 271 -20.00 -7.47 17.54
N ALA A 272 -20.41 -6.42 16.83
CA ALA A 272 -19.62 -5.20 16.73
C ALA A 272 -19.50 -4.48 18.10
N ALA A 273 -20.50 -4.61 18.97
CA ALA A 273 -20.52 -4.10 20.33
C ALA A 273 -21.26 -5.08 21.25
N ILE A 274 -20.96 -5.11 22.55
CA ILE A 274 -21.56 -6.03 23.53
C ILE A 274 -23.10 -5.95 23.56
N MET A 275 -23.65 -4.75 23.40
CA MET A 275 -25.10 -4.47 23.33
C MET A 275 -25.69 -4.61 21.92
N GLY A 276 -24.85 -4.84 20.91
CA GLY A 276 -25.27 -4.96 19.51
C GLY A 276 -25.86 -6.33 19.18
N PRO A 277 -26.50 -6.45 17.99
CA PRO A 277 -26.96 -7.73 17.47
C PRO A 277 -25.78 -8.61 17.05
N GLU A 278 -26.01 -9.92 17.03
CA GLU A 278 -25.12 -10.87 16.35
C GLU A 278 -25.15 -10.62 14.84
N ARG A 279 -23.99 -10.71 14.20
CA ARG A 279 -23.82 -10.53 12.76
C ARG A 279 -22.86 -11.58 12.22
N ALA A 280 -23.03 -11.94 10.95
CA ALA A 280 -22.13 -12.89 10.28
C ALA A 280 -20.83 -12.24 9.76
N ASP A 281 -20.82 -10.91 9.67
CA ASP A 281 -19.91 -10.14 8.83
C ASP A 281 -19.36 -8.89 9.55
N VAL A 282 -19.08 -8.98 10.86
CA VAL A 282 -18.39 -7.88 11.58
C VAL A 282 -17.00 -7.72 10.97
N ALA A 283 -16.64 -6.51 10.53
CA ALA A 283 -15.33 -6.27 9.94
C ALA A 283 -14.24 -6.41 10.99
N SER A 284 -13.21 -7.23 10.73
CA SER A 284 -12.08 -7.33 11.63
C SER A 284 -11.18 -6.09 11.56
N HIS A 285 -10.51 -5.79 12.66
CA HIS A 285 -9.62 -4.63 12.81
C HIS A 285 -8.18 -5.06 13.09
N TRP A 286 -7.78 -6.24 12.60
CA TRP A 286 -6.38 -6.69 12.71
C TRP A 286 -5.46 -5.92 11.77
N PHE A 287 -5.98 -5.37 10.67
CA PHE A 287 -5.25 -4.60 9.65
C PHE A 287 -3.93 -5.27 9.25
N THR A 288 -3.96 -6.60 9.06
CA THR A 288 -2.75 -7.38 8.87
C THR A 288 -2.04 -6.97 7.58
N GLY A 289 -0.78 -6.57 7.74
CA GLY A 289 0.16 -6.28 6.66
C GLY A 289 1.37 -7.20 6.75
N ALA A 290 2.55 -6.70 6.37
CA ALA A 290 3.76 -7.51 6.24
C ALA A 290 4.79 -7.33 7.37
N ASN A 291 4.58 -6.40 8.32
CA ASN A 291 5.63 -5.98 9.25
C ASN A 291 5.76 -6.89 10.49
N ALA A 292 6.11 -8.16 10.28
CA ALA A 292 6.31 -9.13 11.36
C ALA A 292 7.43 -8.70 12.32
N ALA A 293 8.51 -8.11 11.82
CA ALA A 293 9.66 -7.71 12.62
C ALA A 293 9.31 -6.69 13.70
N VAL A 294 8.56 -5.63 13.36
CA VAL A 294 8.13 -4.64 14.35
C VAL A 294 7.10 -5.22 15.32
N LEU A 295 6.14 -5.99 14.81
CA LEU A 295 5.13 -6.61 15.68
C LEU A 295 5.78 -7.54 16.71
N GLU A 296 6.81 -8.30 16.33
CA GLU A 296 7.59 -9.13 17.27
C GLU A 296 8.33 -8.26 18.30
N TYR A 297 8.97 -7.16 17.87
CA TYR A 297 9.64 -6.21 18.75
C TYR A 297 8.69 -5.60 19.79
N LEU A 298 7.47 -5.25 19.38
CA LEU A 298 6.41 -4.71 20.24
C LEU A 298 5.71 -5.79 21.09
N GLY A 299 6.13 -7.05 21.01
CA GLY A 299 5.55 -8.17 21.77
C GLY A 299 4.21 -8.69 21.22
N GLN A 300 3.79 -8.24 20.03
CA GLN A 300 2.54 -8.63 19.37
C GLN A 300 2.72 -9.91 18.55
N LYS A 301 3.11 -11.01 19.21
CA LYS A 301 3.51 -12.27 18.56
C LYS A 301 2.45 -12.87 17.63
N ASP A 302 1.19 -12.84 18.03
CA ASP A 302 0.09 -13.36 17.20
C ASP A 302 -0.14 -12.49 15.94
N ALA A 303 0.05 -11.17 16.07
CA ALA A 303 -0.02 -10.26 14.92
C ALA A 303 1.17 -10.45 13.98
N ALA A 304 2.37 -10.65 14.53
CA ALA A 304 3.56 -11.00 13.74
C ALA A 304 3.35 -12.31 12.98
N GLN A 305 2.76 -13.32 13.64
CA GLN A 305 2.45 -14.60 13.01
C GLN A 305 1.43 -14.44 11.86
N ARG A 306 0.35 -13.67 12.05
CA ARG A 306 -0.58 -13.35 10.97
C ARG A 306 0.11 -12.64 9.80
N ALA A 307 1.05 -11.74 10.06
CA ALA A 307 1.82 -11.06 9.01
C ALA A 307 2.67 -12.04 8.20
N ARG A 308 3.33 -13.01 8.84
CA ARG A 308 4.07 -14.09 8.15
C ARG A 308 3.16 -14.94 7.27
N GLU A 309 1.97 -15.28 7.76
CA GLU A 309 0.97 -16.04 7.00
C GLU A 309 0.42 -15.27 5.79
N TYR A 310 0.21 -13.96 5.93
CA TYR A 310 -0.19 -13.10 4.82
C TYR A 310 0.91 -13.02 3.75
N LEU A 311 2.17 -12.88 4.17
CA LEU A 311 3.32 -12.89 3.28
C LEU A 311 3.45 -14.21 2.51
N ALA A 312 3.28 -15.35 3.18
CA ALA A 312 3.31 -16.67 2.54
C ALA A 312 2.19 -16.90 1.52
N LYS A 313 1.03 -16.24 1.69
CA LYS A 313 -0.11 -16.30 0.76
C LYS A 313 -0.02 -15.26 -0.36
N ALA A 314 0.83 -14.25 -0.23
CA ALA A 314 0.89 -13.14 -1.19
C ALA A 314 1.57 -13.55 -2.50
N ALA A 315 2.51 -14.51 -2.45
CA ALA A 315 3.35 -14.85 -3.59
C ALA A 315 3.61 -16.35 -3.70
N GLU A 316 3.85 -16.80 -4.94
CA GLU A 316 4.33 -18.14 -5.24
C GLU A 316 5.70 -18.08 -5.92
N ILE A 317 6.60 -18.98 -5.54
CA ILE A 317 7.91 -19.17 -6.16
C ILE A 317 7.96 -20.54 -6.83
N SER A 318 8.54 -20.62 -8.03
CA SER A 318 8.67 -21.87 -8.80
C SER A 318 9.89 -21.84 -9.72
N PHE A 319 10.38 -23.01 -10.11
CA PHE A 319 11.30 -23.11 -11.23
C PHE A 319 10.53 -23.03 -12.54
N GLU A 320 10.81 -22.02 -13.37
CA GLU A 320 10.25 -21.94 -14.72
C GLU A 320 11.05 -22.81 -15.69
N SER A 321 12.37 -22.83 -15.54
CA SER A 321 13.26 -23.59 -16.41
C SER A 321 14.48 -24.04 -15.63
N VAL A 322 14.72 -25.34 -15.63
CA VAL A 322 15.92 -25.98 -15.06
C VAL A 322 16.51 -26.93 -16.10
N PRO A 323 17.83 -27.07 -16.19
CA PRO A 323 18.45 -28.13 -17.01
C PRO A 323 17.98 -29.51 -16.55
N GLY A 324 17.86 -30.46 -17.48
CA GLY A 324 17.55 -31.85 -17.13
C GLY A 324 18.68 -32.56 -16.37
N GLN A 325 19.90 -32.05 -16.52
CA GLN A 325 21.13 -32.55 -15.91
C GLN A 325 22.15 -31.41 -15.87
N LEU A 326 23.01 -31.39 -14.85
CA LEU A 326 24.14 -30.46 -14.74
C LEU A 326 25.42 -31.15 -15.21
N VAL A 327 26.36 -30.42 -15.82
CA VAL A 327 27.62 -31.00 -16.34
C VAL A 327 28.82 -30.38 -15.62
N PRO A 328 29.66 -31.17 -14.93
CA PRO A 328 30.86 -30.65 -14.28
C PRO A 328 31.77 -29.89 -15.25
N GLY A 329 32.22 -28.70 -14.83
CA GLY A 329 33.07 -27.80 -15.61
C GLY A 329 32.34 -26.95 -16.66
N GLN A 330 31.01 -27.04 -16.76
CA GLN A 330 30.20 -26.19 -17.64
C GLN A 330 29.36 -25.18 -16.86
N GLU A 331 29.00 -24.09 -17.55
CA GLU A 331 28.00 -23.14 -17.07
C GLU A 331 26.60 -23.74 -17.17
N ALA A 332 25.79 -23.52 -16.13
CA ALA A 332 24.39 -23.85 -16.07
C ALA A 332 23.57 -22.58 -15.79
N SER A 333 22.35 -22.53 -16.34
CA SER A 333 21.39 -21.45 -16.11
C SER A 333 20.07 -22.01 -15.62
N VAL A 334 19.53 -21.37 -14.58
CA VAL A 334 18.26 -21.71 -13.94
C VAL A 334 17.38 -20.47 -13.90
N ARG A 335 16.12 -20.61 -14.29
CA ARG A 335 15.12 -19.53 -14.24
C ARG A 335 14.10 -19.79 -13.15
N VAL A 336 14.02 -18.85 -12.21
CA VAL A 336 13.09 -18.88 -11.08
C VAL A 336 11.99 -17.85 -11.33
N LYS A 337 10.74 -18.29 -11.28
CA LYS A 337 9.54 -17.47 -11.43
C LYS A 337 8.98 -17.12 -10.05
N VAL A 338 8.68 -15.85 -9.86
CA VAL A 338 7.94 -15.33 -8.70
C VAL A 338 6.65 -14.71 -9.20
N ALA A 339 5.51 -15.16 -8.68
CA ALA A 339 4.19 -14.68 -9.05
C ALA A 339 3.51 -14.00 -7.85
N ASN A 340 2.92 -12.82 -8.08
CA ASN A 340 2.05 -12.16 -7.12
C ASN A 340 0.63 -12.74 -7.27
N VAL A 341 0.25 -13.64 -6.36
CA VAL A 341 -1.00 -14.40 -6.45
C VAL A 341 -2.05 -13.94 -5.44
N GLY A 342 -1.64 -13.23 -4.39
CA GLY A 342 -2.53 -12.85 -3.28
C GLY A 342 -2.64 -11.34 -3.03
N ALA A 343 -1.73 -10.52 -3.55
CA ALA A 343 -1.77 -9.07 -3.31
C ALA A 343 -2.51 -8.33 -4.44
N GLY A 344 -3.47 -7.50 -4.03
CA GLY A 344 -4.24 -6.63 -4.93
C GLY A 344 -3.46 -5.43 -5.47
N HIS A 345 -2.28 -5.17 -4.94
CA HIS A 345 -1.36 -4.08 -5.29
C HIS A 345 0.02 -4.68 -5.67
N LYS A 346 1.03 -3.85 -5.97
CA LYS A 346 2.37 -4.37 -6.28
C LYS A 346 2.95 -5.14 -5.08
N LEU A 347 3.85 -6.08 -5.37
CA LEU A 347 4.57 -6.86 -4.38
C LEU A 347 6.06 -6.49 -4.38
N PRO A 348 6.60 -5.94 -3.26
CA PRO A 348 5.90 -5.38 -2.10
C PRO A 348 5.42 -3.93 -2.34
N THR A 349 4.25 -3.53 -1.83
CA THR A 349 3.77 -2.13 -1.90
C THR A 349 4.23 -1.28 -0.70
N GLY A 350 4.04 0.04 -0.76
CA GLY A 350 4.28 0.98 0.34
C GLY A 350 5.75 1.40 0.47
N PHE A 351 6.17 1.71 1.70
CA PHE A 351 7.51 2.13 2.16
C PHE A 351 8.70 1.73 1.26
N PRO A 352 9.08 2.57 0.27
CA PRO A 352 10.06 2.25 -0.77
C PRO A 352 11.51 2.18 -0.26
N GLU A 353 11.83 2.88 0.82
CA GLU A 353 13.18 2.96 1.41
C GLU A 353 13.61 1.64 2.06
N GLY A 354 12.64 0.84 2.53
CA GLY A 354 12.92 -0.37 3.30
C GLY A 354 12.43 -1.67 2.67
N ARG A 355 11.26 -1.66 2.02
CA ARG A 355 10.60 -2.91 1.63
C ARG A 355 11.31 -3.57 0.45
N GLU A 356 11.64 -4.83 0.66
CA GLU A 356 12.28 -5.64 -0.37
C GLU A 356 11.75 -7.06 -0.29
N VAL A 357 11.42 -7.60 -1.47
CA VAL A 357 11.29 -9.04 -1.67
C VAL A 357 12.45 -9.47 -2.55
N TRP A 358 13.10 -10.59 -2.24
CA TRP A 358 14.20 -11.09 -3.06
C TRP A 358 14.27 -12.61 -3.06
N ILE A 359 15.01 -13.15 -4.03
CA ILE A 359 15.31 -14.56 -4.14
C ILE A 359 16.71 -14.83 -3.57
N ASP A 360 16.80 -15.70 -2.56
CA ASP A 360 18.05 -16.33 -2.15
C ASP A 360 18.14 -17.69 -2.83
N PHE A 361 19.04 -17.81 -3.81
CA PHE A 361 19.26 -19.02 -4.58
C PHE A 361 20.62 -19.61 -4.24
N HIS A 362 20.68 -20.92 -4.00
CA HIS A 362 21.94 -21.63 -3.78
C HIS A 362 21.94 -23.02 -4.41
N ALA A 363 23.13 -23.49 -4.77
CA ALA A 363 23.38 -24.81 -5.31
C ALA A 363 24.39 -25.56 -4.43
N VAL A 364 24.00 -26.74 -3.96
CA VAL A 364 24.76 -27.57 -3.04
C VAL A 364 24.93 -28.96 -3.64
N ASP A 365 26.16 -29.48 -3.65
CA ASP A 365 26.44 -30.82 -4.15
C ASP A 365 26.11 -31.92 -3.09
N ALA A 366 26.20 -33.18 -3.47
CA ALA A 366 25.89 -34.30 -2.56
C ALA A 366 26.93 -34.50 -1.44
N ALA A 367 28.09 -33.83 -1.52
CA ALA A 367 29.07 -33.78 -0.43
C ALA A 367 28.77 -32.65 0.58
N GLY A 368 27.75 -31.82 0.32
CA GLY A 368 27.36 -30.69 1.15
C GLY A 368 28.11 -29.41 0.84
N HIS A 369 28.82 -29.33 -0.29
CA HIS A 369 29.53 -28.12 -0.72
C HIS A 369 28.57 -27.16 -1.43
N GLU A 370 28.29 -26.01 -0.82
CA GLU A 370 27.65 -24.87 -1.47
C GLU A 370 28.68 -24.19 -2.39
N PHE A 371 28.55 -24.42 -3.69
CA PHE A 371 29.47 -23.84 -4.69
C PHE A 371 28.90 -22.61 -5.40
N TYR A 372 27.62 -22.32 -5.20
CA TYR A 372 26.99 -21.10 -5.71
C TYR A 372 25.91 -20.62 -4.75
N ARG A 373 25.89 -19.31 -4.51
CA ARG A 373 24.80 -18.61 -3.84
C ARG A 373 24.69 -17.17 -4.33
N LEU A 374 23.46 -16.70 -4.53
CA LEU A 374 23.13 -15.30 -4.81
C LEU A 374 21.84 -14.92 -4.07
N GLY A 375 21.87 -13.81 -3.34
CA GLY A 375 20.77 -13.31 -2.52
C GLY A 375 21.00 -13.46 -1.01
N ALA A 376 22.25 -13.75 -0.59
CA ALA A 376 22.62 -13.79 0.82
C ALA A 376 22.57 -12.39 1.45
N VAL A 377 22.20 -12.33 2.73
CA VAL A 377 22.31 -11.11 3.53
C VAL A 377 23.72 -11.00 4.10
N ARG A 378 24.41 -9.89 3.79
CA ARG A 378 25.76 -9.56 4.27
C ARG A 378 25.76 -8.15 4.85
N ASP A 379 26.36 -7.96 6.02
CA ASP A 379 26.44 -6.66 6.71
C ASP A 379 25.09 -5.93 6.81
N GLY A 380 24.03 -6.71 7.04
CA GLY A 380 22.67 -6.21 7.23
C GLY A 380 21.96 -5.71 5.97
N ALA A 381 22.46 -6.02 4.78
CA ALA A 381 21.84 -5.75 3.48
C ALA A 381 21.91 -7.00 2.59
N THR A 382 21.06 -7.08 1.55
CA THR A 382 21.26 -8.09 0.49
C THR A 382 22.57 -7.82 -0.24
N GLU A 383 23.27 -8.87 -0.66
CA GLU A 383 24.52 -8.71 -1.42
C GLU A 383 24.28 -8.05 -2.80
N PRO A 384 25.32 -7.48 -3.43
CA PRO A 384 25.21 -6.90 -4.78
C PRO A 384 24.62 -7.88 -5.80
N ASP A 385 23.96 -7.35 -6.83
CA ASP A 385 23.32 -8.12 -7.92
C ASP A 385 22.17 -9.05 -7.51
N THR A 386 21.78 -9.03 -6.23
CA THR A 386 20.63 -9.79 -5.71
C THR A 386 19.40 -9.58 -6.60
N ARG A 387 18.73 -10.68 -6.91
CA ARG A 387 17.50 -10.68 -7.71
C ARG A 387 16.33 -10.28 -6.81
N ASN A 388 16.13 -8.97 -6.66
CA ASN A 388 15.10 -8.38 -5.82
C ASN A 388 13.93 -7.77 -6.60
N PHE A 389 12.94 -7.35 -5.84
CA PHE A 389 11.73 -6.63 -6.23
C PHE A 389 11.55 -5.47 -5.25
N LYS A 390 11.91 -4.27 -5.68
CA LYS A 390 11.84 -3.02 -4.92
C LYS A 390 11.67 -1.84 -5.88
N VAL A 391 11.43 -0.67 -5.31
CA VAL A 391 11.42 0.60 -6.05
C VAL A 391 12.59 1.43 -5.54
N HIS A 392 13.22 2.16 -6.45
CA HIS A 392 14.38 3.00 -6.16
C HIS A 392 13.98 4.45 -6.42
N LEU A 393 14.05 5.29 -5.40
CA LEU A 393 13.82 6.73 -5.51
C LEU A 393 15.14 7.46 -5.73
N GLY A 394 15.08 8.56 -6.46
CA GLY A 394 16.24 9.39 -6.78
C GLY A 394 16.05 10.84 -6.37
N ASP A 395 17.15 11.48 -6.02
CA ASP A 395 17.22 12.92 -5.85
C ASP A 395 17.23 13.65 -7.21
N LYS A 396 17.28 14.99 -7.16
CA LYS A 396 17.32 15.86 -8.35
C LYS A 396 18.49 15.61 -9.30
N ASP A 397 19.56 14.98 -8.83
CA ASP A 397 20.78 14.70 -9.62
C ASP A 397 20.81 13.24 -10.12
N GLY A 398 19.76 12.45 -9.83
CA GLY A 398 19.67 11.05 -10.23
C GLY A 398 20.40 10.10 -9.29
N LYS A 399 20.83 10.56 -8.11
CA LYS A 399 21.44 9.69 -7.11
C LYS A 399 20.35 8.97 -6.33
N GLU A 400 20.53 7.67 -6.14
CA GLU A 400 19.63 6.84 -5.32
C GLU A 400 19.58 7.32 -3.87
N LEU A 401 18.37 7.33 -3.32
CA LEU A 401 18.07 7.67 -1.94
C LEU A 401 17.83 6.38 -1.15
N ASP A 402 18.61 6.18 -0.09
CA ASP A 402 18.42 5.04 0.81
C ASP A 402 17.31 5.30 1.84
N ILE A 403 17.28 6.50 2.44
CA ILE A 403 16.36 6.84 3.56
C ILE A 403 15.77 8.26 3.48
N GLU A 404 16.40 9.15 2.72
CA GLU A 404 16.12 10.58 2.72
C GLU A 404 14.98 10.93 1.75
N VAL A 405 13.80 10.33 1.96
CA VAL A 405 12.64 10.46 1.07
C VAL A 405 12.19 11.91 0.84
N TRP A 406 12.47 12.79 1.79
CA TRP A 406 12.22 14.24 1.67
C TRP A 406 13.06 14.94 0.60
N ASN A 407 14.07 14.26 0.04
CA ASN A 407 14.87 14.71 -1.09
C ASN A 407 14.41 14.10 -2.42
N ALA A 408 13.41 13.21 -2.42
CA ALA A 408 12.99 12.49 -3.62
C ALA A 408 12.37 13.45 -4.66
N THR A 409 12.81 13.31 -5.90
CA THR A 409 12.25 14.07 -7.04
C THR A 409 11.86 13.18 -8.22
N GLN A 410 12.31 11.92 -8.23
CA GLN A 410 12.03 10.98 -9.30
C GLN A 410 12.06 9.53 -8.82
N ILE A 411 11.44 8.66 -9.62
CA ILE A 411 11.57 7.20 -9.50
C ILE A 411 12.67 6.78 -10.48
N LEU A 412 13.74 6.17 -9.98
CA LEU A 412 14.86 5.69 -10.80
C LEU A 412 14.52 4.36 -11.46
N SER A 413 13.89 3.46 -10.72
CA SER A 413 13.39 2.19 -11.22
C SER A 413 12.32 1.60 -10.30
N ASP A 414 11.44 0.77 -10.86
CA ASP A 414 10.45 0.01 -10.11
C ASP A 414 10.28 -1.35 -10.78
N ASN A 415 10.82 -2.40 -10.16
CA ASN A 415 10.74 -3.77 -10.65
C ASN A 415 9.81 -4.64 -9.79
N ARG A 416 8.93 -4.02 -8.99
CA ARG A 416 7.98 -4.72 -8.14
C ARG A 416 6.93 -5.46 -8.96
N ILE A 417 6.47 -6.59 -8.46
CA ILE A 417 5.59 -7.49 -9.23
C ILE A 417 4.15 -6.98 -9.18
N LEU A 418 3.57 -6.70 -10.35
CA LEU A 418 2.18 -6.25 -10.49
C LEU A 418 1.17 -7.26 -9.94
N PRO A 419 -0.04 -6.83 -9.55
CA PRO A 419 -1.14 -7.73 -9.15
C PRO A 419 -1.43 -8.79 -10.22
N LYS A 420 -1.48 -10.08 -9.84
CA LYS A 420 -1.61 -11.24 -10.76
C LYS A 420 -0.48 -11.34 -11.80
N GLY A 421 0.54 -10.50 -11.69
CA GLY A 421 1.74 -10.55 -12.51
C GLY A 421 2.75 -11.55 -11.97
N TYR A 422 3.81 -11.75 -12.75
CA TYR A 422 4.96 -12.52 -12.36
C TYR A 422 6.22 -11.92 -12.98
N ASP A 423 7.36 -12.26 -12.41
CA ASP A 423 8.67 -11.96 -12.99
C ASP A 423 9.55 -13.22 -12.91
N VAL A 424 10.50 -13.33 -13.83
CA VAL A 424 11.39 -14.48 -13.95
C VAL A 424 12.82 -13.98 -13.85
N ARG A 425 13.57 -14.57 -12.92
CA ARG A 425 14.96 -14.23 -12.65
C ARG A 425 15.87 -15.39 -13.01
N GLU A 426 16.94 -15.06 -13.73
CA GLU A 426 17.95 -16.01 -14.15
C GLU A 426 19.13 -16.03 -13.17
N PHE A 427 19.59 -17.25 -12.89
CA PHE A 427 20.76 -17.56 -12.08
C PHE A 427 21.69 -18.43 -12.90
N SER A 428 22.88 -17.90 -13.19
CA SER A 428 23.90 -18.58 -13.99
C SER A 428 25.13 -18.84 -13.13
N PHE A 429 25.66 -20.06 -13.21
CA PHE A 429 26.78 -20.50 -12.38
C PHE A 429 27.58 -21.60 -13.08
N VAL A 430 28.86 -21.71 -12.74
CA VAL A 430 29.72 -22.79 -13.23
C VAL A 430 29.64 -23.96 -12.26
N VAL A 431 29.35 -25.15 -12.76
CA VAL A 431 29.37 -26.38 -11.95
C VAL A 431 30.83 -26.78 -11.73
N PRO A 432 31.31 -26.95 -10.48
CA PRO A 432 32.67 -27.37 -10.21
C PRO A 432 33.01 -28.68 -10.92
N ALA A 433 34.24 -28.80 -11.43
CA ALA A 433 34.68 -30.01 -12.14
C ALA A 433 34.73 -31.25 -11.23
N ASP A 434 34.84 -31.04 -9.92
CA ASP A 434 34.88 -32.03 -8.85
C ASP A 434 33.56 -32.15 -8.07
N ALA A 435 32.48 -31.51 -8.54
CA ALA A 435 31.16 -31.58 -7.90
C ALA A 435 30.65 -33.03 -7.76
N VAL A 436 30.03 -33.35 -6.63
CA VAL A 436 29.48 -34.69 -6.35
C VAL A 436 27.96 -34.69 -6.56
N GLY A 437 27.46 -35.63 -7.36
CA GLY A 437 26.04 -35.69 -7.73
C GLY A 437 25.19 -36.49 -6.74
N PRO A 438 23.87 -36.22 -6.64
CA PRO A 438 23.14 -35.14 -7.31
C PRO A 438 23.44 -33.75 -6.72
N VAL A 439 23.12 -32.70 -7.48
CA VAL A 439 23.17 -31.31 -6.98
C VAL A 439 21.77 -30.88 -6.59
N THR A 440 21.64 -30.30 -5.41
CA THR A 440 20.40 -29.69 -4.92
C THR A 440 20.42 -28.20 -5.24
N LEU A 441 19.40 -27.75 -5.98
CA LEU A 441 19.11 -26.33 -6.20
C LEU A 441 17.99 -25.90 -5.26
N THR A 442 18.20 -24.81 -4.54
CA THR A 442 17.19 -24.23 -3.64
C THR A 442 16.98 -22.77 -4.02
N ALA A 443 15.72 -22.36 -4.15
CA ALA A 443 15.33 -20.95 -4.28
C ALA A 443 14.35 -20.60 -3.16
N GLU A 444 14.69 -19.60 -2.35
CA GLU A 444 13.85 -19.07 -1.28
C GLU A 444 13.39 -17.66 -1.63
N LEU A 445 12.09 -17.42 -1.54
CA LEU A 445 11.54 -16.07 -1.65
C LEU A 445 11.49 -15.46 -0.25
N ASN A 446 12.21 -14.37 -0.06
CA ASN A 446 12.38 -13.72 1.24
C ASN A 446 11.83 -12.30 1.20
N TYR A 447 11.40 -11.82 2.37
CA TYR A 447 10.91 -10.46 2.58
C TYR A 447 11.46 -9.89 3.88
N TRP A 448 11.72 -8.58 3.87
CA TRP A 448 11.82 -7.77 5.07
C TRP A 448 11.13 -6.40 4.90
N PRO A 449 10.68 -5.79 6.01
CA PRO A 449 10.10 -4.43 5.96
C PRO A 449 11.16 -3.34 5.79
N PHE A 450 12.42 -3.64 6.16
CA PHE A 450 13.58 -2.76 6.08
C PHE A 450 14.86 -3.59 6.27
N PRO A 451 16.00 -3.21 5.66
CA PRO A 451 17.28 -3.89 5.89
C PRO A 451 17.77 -3.74 7.35
N GLN A 452 18.49 -4.73 7.88
CA GLN A 452 19.08 -4.65 9.22
C GLN A 452 20.04 -3.45 9.35
N ARG A 453 20.80 -3.15 8.29
CA ARG A 453 21.72 -2.00 8.27
C ARG A 453 20.99 -0.67 8.49
N LEU A 454 19.77 -0.53 7.95
CA LEU A 454 18.94 0.66 8.16
C LEU A 454 18.54 0.80 9.63
N VAL A 455 18.09 -0.29 10.23
CA VAL A 455 17.72 -0.33 11.66
C VAL A 455 18.91 0.02 12.54
N ASP A 456 20.08 -0.58 12.27
CA ASP A 456 21.29 -0.32 13.05
C ASP A 456 21.76 1.13 12.90
N TYR A 457 21.58 1.74 11.72
CA TYR A 457 21.85 3.16 11.50
C TYR A 457 20.91 4.07 12.30
N LEU A 458 19.61 3.77 12.30
CA LEU A 458 18.58 4.60 12.93
C LEU A 458 18.53 4.48 14.45
N LEU A 459 18.61 3.24 14.96
CA LEU A 459 18.43 2.95 16.39
C LEU A 459 19.74 2.64 17.11
N GLY A 460 20.80 2.31 16.37
CA GLY A 460 22.02 1.74 16.89
C GLY A 460 22.00 0.20 16.84
N ALA A 461 23.20 -0.39 16.75
CA ALA A 461 23.37 -1.83 16.65
C ALA A 461 22.72 -2.60 17.82
N ASN A 462 22.14 -3.76 17.50
CA ASN A 462 21.51 -4.69 18.46
C ASN A 462 20.27 -4.15 19.20
N LYS A 463 19.67 -3.04 18.75
CA LYS A 463 18.43 -2.50 19.36
C LYS A 463 17.16 -3.16 18.86
N LEU A 464 17.12 -3.50 17.59
CA LEU A 464 16.04 -4.26 16.97
C LEU A 464 16.65 -5.19 15.92
N LYS A 465 16.29 -6.47 15.99
CA LYS A 465 16.69 -7.45 14.98
C LYS A 465 15.59 -7.56 13.93
N VAL A 466 15.95 -7.32 12.68
CA VAL A 466 15.08 -7.52 11.52
C VAL A 466 14.94 -9.01 11.26
N GLU A 467 13.71 -9.48 11.30
CA GLU A 467 13.37 -10.81 10.82
C GLU A 467 13.30 -10.81 9.29
N VAL A 468 14.04 -11.73 8.67
CA VAL A 468 13.81 -12.12 7.27
C VAL A 468 12.69 -13.15 7.25
N THR A 469 11.55 -12.78 6.68
CA THR A 469 10.41 -13.69 6.54
C THR A 469 10.51 -14.43 5.21
N ARG A 470 10.62 -15.76 5.27
CA ARG A 470 10.54 -16.61 4.08
C ARG A 470 9.09 -16.76 3.64
N MET A 471 8.78 -16.23 2.46
CA MET A 471 7.46 -16.29 1.83
C MET A 471 7.20 -17.65 1.17
N GLY A 472 8.24 -18.29 0.63
CA GLY A 472 8.13 -19.58 -0.05
C GLY A 472 9.50 -20.18 -0.37
N GLN A 473 9.51 -21.46 -0.71
CA GLN A 473 10.72 -22.19 -1.10
C GLN A 473 10.40 -23.22 -2.17
N VAL A 474 11.30 -23.38 -3.13
CA VAL A 474 11.32 -24.53 -4.03
C VAL A 474 12.69 -25.17 -4.06
N VAL A 475 12.70 -26.49 -4.14
CA VAL A 475 13.91 -27.31 -4.16
C VAL A 475 13.85 -28.25 -5.36
N ARG A 476 14.97 -28.43 -6.05
CA ARG A 476 15.11 -29.34 -7.18
C ARG A 476 16.45 -30.05 -7.12
N GLU A 477 16.42 -31.38 -7.05
CA GLU A 477 17.61 -32.19 -7.27
C GLU A 477 17.81 -32.43 -8.77
N LEU A 478 19.03 -32.19 -9.24
CA LEU A 478 19.46 -32.47 -10.61
C LEU A 478 20.61 -33.48 -10.61
N PRO A 479 20.58 -34.48 -11.52
CA PRO A 479 21.71 -35.38 -11.68
C PRO A 479 22.93 -34.61 -12.22
N LEU A 480 24.13 -35.13 -11.93
CA LEU A 480 25.35 -34.73 -12.64
C LEU A 480 25.59 -35.66 -13.83
N GLY A 481 25.95 -35.07 -14.97
CA GLY A 481 26.38 -35.74 -16.18
C GLY A 481 27.85 -36.14 -16.11
N PRO A 482 28.32 -36.93 -17.09
CA PRO A 482 29.75 -37.20 -17.20
C PRO A 482 30.51 -35.88 -17.38
N PRO A 483 31.72 -35.72 -16.79
CA PRO A 483 32.54 -34.55 -17.02
C PRO A 483 32.85 -34.42 -18.52
N VAL A 484 32.93 -33.19 -19.01
CA VAL A 484 33.44 -32.94 -20.36
C VAL A 484 34.91 -33.39 -20.39
N GLN A 485 35.21 -34.45 -21.15
CA GLN A 485 36.62 -34.79 -21.40
C GLN A 485 37.26 -33.62 -22.13
N ALA A 486 38.28 -33.01 -21.52
CA ALA A 486 39.09 -32.01 -22.20
C ALA A 486 39.58 -32.62 -23.52
N ALA A 487 39.18 -32.03 -24.64
CA ALA A 487 39.76 -32.38 -25.93
C ALA A 487 41.26 -32.15 -25.80
N LYS A 488 42.05 -33.23 -25.86
CA LYS A 488 43.51 -33.14 -25.97
C LYS A 488 43.79 -32.37 -27.27
N LEU A 489 44.11 -31.09 -27.15
CA LEU A 489 44.68 -30.28 -28.22
C LEU A 489 46.11 -30.72 -28.52
#